data_AF-A0AAN8BCT2-F1
#
_entry.id   AF-A0AAN8BCT2-F1
#
_cell.length_a   1.000
_cell.length_b   1.000
_cell.length_c   1.000
_cell.angle_alpha   90.00
_cell.angle_beta   90.00
_cell.angle_gamma   90.00
#
_symmetry.space_group_name_H-M   'P 1'
#
loop_
_entity.id
_entity.type
_entity.pdbx_description
1 polymer ?
#
loop_
_entity_poly.entity_id
_entity_poly.type
_entity_poly.pdbx_seq_one_letter_code
_entity_poly.pdbx_strand_id
1 'polypeptide(L)'
;MAEENTDISSMIEDEDSDDPNIQTELTAFRAQWMSELKTSSGAGGWSGRQLRAQGLKRTQDTAREEKATELFLRAVQEEQKGAVYVAIKFYRMAMQLVPDIEFRINYSRPPRCRPGWREIQGGQC
;
A
#
# COMPACT_ATOMS: atom_id res chain seq x y z
N MET A 1 -10.68 -40.81 -50.22
CA MET A 1 -9.75 -40.24 -49.22
C MET A 1 -10.49 -39.07 -48.61
N ALA A 2 -10.87 -39.18 -47.34
CA ALA A 2 -11.65 -38.15 -46.65
C ALA A 2 -10.67 -37.17 -46.00
N GLU A 3 -10.95 -35.88 -46.19
CA GLU A 3 -10.17 -34.75 -45.68
C GLU A 3 -10.75 -34.35 -44.33
N GLU A 4 -9.94 -34.39 -43.28
CA GLU A 4 -10.28 -33.81 -41.98
C GLU A 4 -8.98 -33.55 -41.19
N ASN A 5 -8.52 -32.31 -41.15
CA ASN A 5 -8.16 -31.73 -39.87
C ASN A 5 -8.29 -30.21 -39.94
N THR A 6 -9.14 -29.74 -39.04
CA THR A 6 -9.66 -28.40 -38.86
C THR A 6 -8.56 -27.38 -38.61
N ASP A 7 -8.52 -26.37 -39.48
CA ASP A 7 -8.01 -25.05 -39.19
C ASP A 7 -8.71 -24.50 -37.94
N ILE A 8 -8.01 -24.57 -36.81
CA ILE A 8 -8.41 -23.97 -35.52
C ILE A 8 -7.39 -22.89 -35.11
N SER A 9 -6.75 -22.28 -36.11
CA SER A 9 -5.75 -21.23 -35.93
C SER A 9 -6.23 -19.90 -36.52
N SER A 10 -7.49 -19.55 -36.30
CA SER A 10 -8.01 -18.23 -36.66
C SER A 10 -9.31 -17.95 -35.90
N MET A 11 -9.20 -17.54 -34.64
CA MET A 11 -10.22 -16.79 -33.87
C MET A 11 -9.80 -16.65 -32.40
N ILE A 12 -8.75 -15.87 -32.17
CA ILE A 12 -8.62 -15.08 -30.94
C ILE A 12 -8.49 -13.63 -31.39
N GLU A 13 -9.61 -13.11 -31.90
CA GLU A 13 -9.87 -11.68 -31.79
C GLU A 13 -10.30 -11.47 -30.34
N ASP A 14 -9.33 -11.35 -29.43
CA ASP A 14 -9.59 -10.80 -28.11
C ASP A 14 -9.89 -9.31 -28.32
N GLU A 15 -11.18 -9.05 -28.52
CA GLU A 15 -11.82 -7.75 -28.44
C GLU A 15 -11.35 -7.04 -27.16
N ASP A 16 -10.36 -6.15 -27.31
CA ASP A 16 -10.18 -4.97 -26.46
C ASP A 16 -11.35 -4.00 -26.77
N SER A 17 -12.57 -4.49 -26.59
CA SER A 17 -13.78 -3.69 -26.66
C SER A 17 -13.92 -3.06 -25.29
N ASP A 18 -13.32 -1.87 -25.15
CA ASP A 18 -13.71 -0.86 -24.17
C ASP A 18 -15.21 -0.58 -24.34
N ASP A 19 -16.05 -1.51 -23.90
CA ASP A 19 -17.49 -1.41 -24.01
C ASP A 19 -17.87 -0.15 -23.21
N PRO A 20 -18.34 0.93 -23.86
CA PRO A 20 -18.48 2.24 -23.24
C PRO A 20 -19.41 2.18 -22.03
N ASN A 21 -20.27 1.16 -21.98
CA ASN A 21 -21.13 0.84 -20.85
C ASN A 21 -20.35 0.47 -19.58
N ILE A 22 -19.31 -0.37 -19.67
CA ILE A 22 -18.52 -0.77 -18.50
C ILE A 22 -17.67 0.40 -18.00
N GLN A 23 -17.07 1.17 -18.91
CA GLN A 23 -16.24 2.32 -18.52
C GLN A 23 -17.07 3.44 -17.87
N THR A 24 -18.32 3.63 -18.30
CA THR A 24 -19.26 4.57 -17.67
C THR A 24 -19.72 4.08 -16.29
N GLU A 25 -20.03 2.78 -16.13
CA GLU A 25 -20.35 2.19 -14.83
C GLU A 25 -19.18 2.30 -13.84
N LEU A 26 -17.95 2.02 -14.28
CA LEU A 26 -16.74 2.19 -13.48
C LEU A 26 -16.53 3.64 -13.05
N THR A 27 -16.80 4.60 -13.93
CA THR A 27 -16.68 6.02 -13.63
C THR A 27 -17.72 6.45 -12.59
N ALA A 28 -18.95 5.99 -12.72
CA ALA A 28 -20.01 6.22 -11.74
C ALA A 28 -19.67 5.61 -10.37
N PHE A 29 -19.17 4.39 -10.35
CA PHE A 29 -18.72 3.71 -9.13
C PHE A 29 -17.58 4.48 -8.45
N ARG A 30 -16.56 4.90 -9.20
CA ARG A 30 -15.46 5.72 -8.68
C ARG A 30 -15.96 7.04 -8.08
N ALA A 31 -16.92 7.70 -8.74
CA ALA A 31 -17.51 8.93 -8.25
C ALA A 31 -18.30 8.72 -6.94
N GLN A 32 -19.10 7.66 -6.88
CA GLN A 32 -19.85 7.28 -5.68
C GLN A 32 -18.91 6.95 -4.52
N TRP A 33 -17.89 6.14 -4.76
CA TRP A 33 -16.87 5.77 -3.78
C TRP A 33 -16.13 7.00 -3.23
N MET A 34 -15.71 7.93 -4.10
CA MET A 34 -15.07 9.18 -3.68
C MET A 34 -16.00 10.08 -2.87
N SER A 35 -17.30 10.09 -3.19
CA SER A 35 -18.30 10.84 -2.42
C SER A 35 -18.44 10.28 -1.01
N GLU A 36 -18.51 8.95 -0.88
CA GLU A 36 -18.63 8.27 0.40
C GLU A 36 -17.43 8.53 1.32
N LEU A 37 -16.22 8.54 0.76
CA LEU A 37 -15.01 8.95 1.48
C LEU A 37 -15.10 10.41 1.98
N LYS A 38 -15.60 11.33 1.14
CA LYS A 38 -15.75 12.75 1.50
C LYS A 38 -16.85 12.98 2.54
N THR A 39 -17.99 12.28 2.44
CA THR A 39 -19.08 12.36 3.40
C THR A 39 -18.72 11.73 4.74
N SER A 40 -17.86 10.71 4.76
CA SER A 40 -17.30 10.17 6.01
C SER A 40 -16.40 11.19 6.72
N SER A 41 -15.83 12.16 5.98
CA SER A 41 -14.75 13.02 6.48
C SER A 41 -15.14 14.48 6.79
N GLY A 42 -16.35 14.99 6.50
CA GLY A 42 -16.50 16.46 6.68
C GLY A 42 -17.83 17.16 6.46
N ALA A 43 -18.96 16.65 6.98
CA ALA A 43 -20.23 17.40 6.97
C ALA A 43 -20.89 17.55 8.36
N GLY A 44 -20.09 17.58 9.43
CA GLY A 44 -20.57 17.98 10.75
C GLY A 44 -19.62 19.01 11.30
N GLY A 45 -20.08 20.24 11.57
CA GLY A 45 -19.29 21.28 12.21
C GLY A 45 -18.62 20.73 13.45
N TRP A 46 -17.30 20.53 13.39
CA TRP A 46 -16.52 20.08 14.53
C TRP A 46 -16.50 21.21 15.54
N SER A 47 -17.44 21.18 16.48
CA SER A 47 -17.44 22.00 17.69
C SER A 47 -16.00 22.02 18.23
N GLY A 48 -15.45 23.18 18.61
CA GLY A 48 -14.00 23.34 18.90
C GLY A 48 -13.40 22.33 19.91
N ARG A 49 -14.25 21.62 20.65
CA ARG A 49 -13.92 20.45 21.47
C ARG A 49 -13.43 19.22 20.68
N GLN A 50 -14.00 18.97 19.50
CA GLN A 50 -13.64 17.87 18.59
C GLN A 50 -12.28 18.12 17.93
N LEU A 51 -11.97 19.37 17.55
CA LEU A 51 -10.65 19.76 17.02
C LEU A 51 -9.53 19.58 18.06
N ARG A 52 -9.78 19.91 19.33
CA ARG A 52 -8.83 19.65 20.42
C ARG A 52 -8.67 18.16 20.72
N ALA A 53 -9.75 17.39 20.71
CA ALA A 53 -9.68 15.94 20.83
C ALA A 53 -8.94 15.30 19.65
N GLN A 54 -9.10 15.81 18.43
CA GLN A 54 -8.40 15.34 17.24
C GLN A 54 -6.92 15.72 17.26
N GLY A 55 -6.57 16.90 17.78
CA GLY A 55 -5.18 17.28 18.04
C GLY A 55 -4.49 16.31 19.01
N LEU A 56 -5.17 15.95 20.11
CA LEU A 56 -4.66 14.99 21.09
C LEU A 56 -4.55 13.56 20.51
N LYS A 57 -5.51 13.16 19.66
CA LYS A 57 -5.44 11.88 18.92
C LYS A 57 -4.25 11.86 17.98
N ARG A 58 -4.07 12.90 17.16
CA ARG A 58 -2.90 13.03 16.26
C ARG A 58 -1.58 12.95 17.03
N THR A 59 -1.44 13.64 18.16
CA THR A 59 -0.22 13.55 18.99
C THR A 59 -0.03 12.18 19.61
N GLN A 60 -1.11 11.49 20.00
CA GLN A 60 -1.05 10.14 20.53
C GLN A 60 -0.69 9.13 19.43
N ASP A 61 -1.23 9.31 18.23
CA ASP A 61 -0.88 8.51 17.06
C ASP A 61 0.59 8.72 16.70
N THR A 62 1.09 9.96 16.65
CA THR A 62 2.52 10.24 16.46
C THR A 62 3.40 9.60 17.54
N ALA A 63 3.01 9.67 18.81
CA ALA A 63 3.76 9.02 19.89
C ALA A 63 3.77 7.48 19.79
N ARG A 64 2.68 6.86 19.32
CA ARG A 64 2.61 5.42 19.05
C ARG A 64 3.51 5.04 17.88
N GLU A 65 3.52 5.86 16.84
CA GLU A 65 4.33 5.68 15.65
C GLU A 65 5.82 5.77 15.98
N GLU A 66 6.25 6.80 16.71
CA GLU A 66 7.63 6.96 17.19
C GLU A 66 8.10 5.77 18.03
N LYS A 67 7.23 5.26 18.90
CA LYS A 67 7.56 4.06 19.69
C LYS A 67 7.66 2.81 18.82
N ALA A 68 6.79 2.66 17.83
CA ALA A 68 6.83 1.54 16.89
C ALA A 68 8.09 1.58 16.01
N THR A 69 8.51 2.77 15.56
CA THR A 69 9.75 2.92 14.78
C THR A 69 10.98 2.58 15.59
N GLU A 70 11.06 2.99 16.87
CA GLU A 70 12.18 2.62 17.75
C GLU A 70 12.31 1.10 17.90
N LEU A 71 11.18 0.42 18.17
CA LEU A 71 11.13 -1.04 18.30
C LEU A 71 11.56 -1.73 17.00
N PHE A 72 11.09 -1.26 15.85
CA PHE A 72 11.45 -1.80 14.55
C PHE A 72 12.94 -1.62 14.26
N LEU A 73 13.51 -0.43 14.49
CA LEU A 73 14.94 -0.19 14.28
C LEU A 73 15.81 -1.05 15.19
N ARG A 74 15.38 -1.29 16.42
CA ARG A 74 16.07 -2.21 17.34
C ARG A 74 16.00 -3.64 16.84
N ALA A 75 14.85 -4.07 16.32
CA ALA A 75 14.70 -5.40 15.74
C ALA A 75 15.65 -5.62 14.56
N VAL A 76 15.76 -4.64 13.65
CA VAL A 76 16.69 -4.67 12.50
C VAL A 76 18.15 -4.80 12.96
N GLN A 77 18.55 -4.10 14.02
CA GLN A 77 19.90 -4.22 14.56
C GLN A 77 20.17 -5.63 15.11
N GLU A 78 19.23 -6.21 15.85
CA GLU A 78 19.38 -7.55 16.41
C GLU A 78 19.36 -8.63 15.32
N GLU A 79 18.56 -8.44 14.27
CA GLU A 79 18.57 -9.30 13.08
C GLU A 79 19.94 -9.28 12.40
N GLN A 80 20.52 -8.09 12.20
CA GLN A 80 21.84 -7.94 11.58
C GLN A 80 22.97 -8.56 12.43
N LYS A 81 22.80 -8.61 13.76
CA LYS A 81 23.70 -9.27 14.70
C LYS A 81 23.51 -10.80 14.76
N GLY A 82 22.46 -11.34 14.12
CA GLY A 82 22.10 -12.75 14.17
C GLY A 82 21.25 -13.16 15.38
N ALA A 83 20.81 -12.21 16.21
CA ALA A 83 19.92 -12.43 17.35
C ALA A 83 18.44 -12.46 16.90
N VAL A 84 18.13 -13.31 15.93
CA VAL A 84 16.83 -13.34 15.23
C VAL A 84 15.65 -13.54 16.18
N TYR A 85 15.79 -14.39 17.21
CA TYR A 85 14.73 -14.61 18.19
C TYR A 85 14.35 -13.35 18.97
N VAL A 86 15.36 -12.53 19.29
CA VAL A 86 15.16 -11.24 19.96
C VAL A 86 14.55 -10.22 19.00
N ALA A 87 15.01 -10.21 17.74
CA ALA A 87 14.44 -9.37 16.68
C ALA A 87 12.95 -9.64 16.46
N ILE A 88 12.54 -10.90 16.34
CA ILE A 88 11.13 -11.31 16.15
C ILE A 88 10.25 -10.76 17.27
N LYS A 89 10.73 -10.78 18.53
CA LYS A 89 9.98 -10.23 19.67
C LYS A 89 9.71 -8.73 19.48
N PHE A 90 10.73 -7.98 19.08
CA PHE A 90 10.59 -6.53 18.85
C PHE A 90 9.72 -6.20 17.64
N TYR A 91 9.81 -6.98 16.55
CA TYR A 91 8.91 -6.82 15.39
C TYR A 91 7.44 -7.02 15.76
N ARG A 92 7.13 -8.06 16.53
CA ARG A 92 5.75 -8.31 16.99
C ARG A 92 5.22 -7.17 17.86
N MET A 93 6.06 -6.60 18.71
CA MET A 93 5.68 -5.45 19.54
C MET A 93 5.45 -4.18 18.70
N ALA A 94 6.26 -3.95 17.66
CA ALA A 94 6.09 -2.83 16.75
C ALA A 94 4.78 -2.93 15.95
N MET A 95 4.47 -4.12 15.39
CA MET A 95 3.23 -4.37 14.65
C MET A 95 1.97 -4.25 15.53
N GLN A 96 2.06 -4.61 16.81
CA GLN A 96 0.95 -4.44 17.75
C GLN A 96 0.60 -2.97 17.98
N LEU A 97 1.57 -2.06 17.90
CA LEU A 97 1.34 -0.62 18.00
C LEU A 97 0.87 -0.03 16.67
N VAL A 98 1.54 -0.39 15.58
CA VAL A 98 1.26 0.09 14.22
C VAL A 98 1.38 -1.09 13.24
N PRO A 99 0.27 -1.65 12.77
CA PRO A 99 0.27 -2.85 11.92
C PRO A 99 1.00 -2.67 10.59
N ASP A 100 1.05 -1.44 10.07
CA ASP A 100 1.64 -1.03 8.79
C ASP A 100 3.00 -0.33 8.94
N ILE A 101 3.68 -0.52 10.08
CA ILE A 101 4.93 0.18 10.41
C ILE A 101 6.04 -0.08 9.38
N GLU A 102 6.11 -1.30 8.84
CA GLU A 102 7.13 -1.68 7.85
C GLU A 102 7.00 -0.84 6.57
N PHE A 103 5.76 -0.60 6.14
CA PHE A 103 5.47 0.21 4.97
C PHE A 103 5.85 1.67 5.24
N ARG A 104 5.45 2.24 6.38
CA ARG A 104 5.79 3.62 6.76
C ARG A 104 7.29 3.89 6.80
N ILE A 105 8.07 2.97 7.37
CA ILE A 105 9.53 3.12 7.44
C ILE A 105 10.17 2.93 6.06
N ASN A 106 9.65 1.99 5.26
CA ASN A 106 10.19 1.73 3.93
C ASN A 106 9.90 2.85 2.91
N TYR A 107 8.82 3.62 3.04
CA TYR A 107 8.59 4.82 2.22
C TYR A 107 9.61 5.94 2.51
N SER A 108 10.20 5.95 3.71
CA SER A 108 11.22 6.93 4.12
C SER A 108 12.62 6.55 3.66
N ARG A 109 12.82 5.27 3.30
CA ARG A 109 14.10 4.74 2.87
C ARG A 109 14.10 4.68 1.35
N PRO A 110 15.03 5.37 0.66
CA PRO A 110 15.07 5.28 -0.80
C PRO A 110 15.16 3.80 -1.18
N PRO A 111 14.42 3.36 -2.22
CA PRO A 111 14.46 1.97 -2.65
C PRO A 111 15.93 1.66 -2.88
N ARG A 112 16.49 0.73 -2.08
CA ARG A 112 17.82 0.20 -2.39
C ARG A 112 17.69 -0.35 -3.79
N CYS A 113 18.27 0.35 -4.77
CA CYS A 113 18.27 -0.04 -6.16
C CYS A 113 18.55 -1.53 -6.21
N ARG A 114 17.57 -2.33 -6.64
CA ARG A 114 17.77 -3.78 -6.71
C ARG A 114 18.96 -4.00 -7.63
N PRO A 115 19.99 -4.79 -7.25
CA PRO A 115 21.21 -4.94 -8.05
C PRO A 115 21.00 -5.56 -9.45
N GLY A 116 19.77 -5.87 -9.87
CA GLY A 116 19.43 -6.49 -11.15
C GLY A 116 18.69 -5.60 -12.17
N TRP A 117 18.37 -4.35 -11.87
CA TRP A 117 17.74 -3.44 -12.86
C TRP A 117 18.75 -2.59 -13.64
N ARG A 118 20.06 -2.88 -13.51
CA ARG A 118 21.12 -2.06 -14.11
C ARG A 118 21.35 -2.28 -15.62
N GLU A 119 20.58 -3.14 -16.28
CA GLU A 119 20.89 -3.54 -17.67
C GLU A 119 19.94 -2.97 -18.74
N ILE A 120 18.83 -2.28 -18.39
CA ILE A 120 17.85 -1.89 -19.44
C ILE A 120 17.72 -0.39 -19.68
N GLN A 121 17.98 0.51 -18.72
CA GLN A 121 17.96 1.94 -19.01
C GLN A 121 19.01 2.66 -18.16
N GLY A 122 19.99 3.28 -18.82
CA GLY A 122 21.12 3.99 -18.21
C GLY A 122 20.73 5.27 -17.45
N GLY A 123 19.95 5.13 -16.38
CA GLY A 123 19.60 6.20 -15.46
C GLY A 123 20.47 6.15 -14.21
N GLN A 124 21.25 7.21 -13.97
CA GLN A 124 21.86 7.49 -12.67
C GLN A 124 20.76 7.85 -11.66
N CYS A 125 20.98 7.48 -10.40
CA CYS A 125 20.14 7.87 -9.27
C CYS A 125 20.00 9.39 -9.17
#